data_AF-A0A397M6P1-F1
#
_entry.id   AF-A0A397M6P1-F1
#
_cell.length_a   1.000
_cell.length_b   1.000
_cell.length_c   1.000
_cell.angle_alpha   90.00
_cell.angle_beta   90.00
_cell.angle_gamma   90.00
#
_symmetry.space_group_name_H-M   'P 1'
#
loop_
_entity.id
_entity.type
_entity.pdbx_description
1 polymer ?
#
loop_
_entity_poly.entity_id
_entity_poly.type
_entity_poly.pdbx_seq_one_letter_code
_entity_poly.pdbx_strand_id
1 'polypeptide(L)'
;MTRKIIDLDSVQPNGMRGETQRPAFTKINENFAEVYGALDGVTAIGQRVDSLERALQTAVPGRNRLINGNFDFWQRGTTGTTQGGEIYVADRWTVAALGCTHTANRGANLPAGGAAPESRRFLNSVVSKTSAGSSAYVAQKIEGAVTLSDGEVTVSGFAYGPPGKRIGVRLIQHFGTGGSPSAAISVELGTVAVTAASWTYFQLSARLPSVKGKTLGSNADSDFLWLVVDLCADAYGGVISGQNGEFGIAMMQLERGSRATAFDLRPLAQELQLCQRYYEKSYDNDVVPGTPTNSGRYSWGNSAASGATSYLSVPFKTCKRVTPVIVVRPNNNVVEPGYVNQDDSSRTPASVPTIATNVFEVAWGNSPGRWGGWFHWTADAEIY
;
A
#
# COMPACT_ATOMS: atom_id res chain seq x y z
N MET A 1 8.01 47.44 23.12
CA MET A 1 8.38 48.86 23.34
C MET A 1 9.59 48.89 24.27
N THR A 2 10.15 50.05 24.62
CA THR A 2 11.36 50.13 25.46
C THR A 2 11.06 49.73 26.90
N ARG A 3 11.84 48.78 27.46
CA ARG A 3 11.77 48.30 28.85
C ARG A 3 11.57 49.46 29.83
N LYS A 4 10.54 49.38 30.69
CA LYS A 4 10.35 50.36 31.77
C LYS A 4 11.31 50.04 32.91
N ILE A 5 12.23 50.95 33.20
CA ILE A 5 13.26 50.79 34.24
C ILE A 5 12.79 51.51 35.50
N ILE A 6 12.92 50.85 36.65
CA ILE A 6 12.69 51.45 37.97
C ILE A 6 13.92 52.28 38.28
N ASP A 7 13.73 53.55 38.59
CA ASP A 7 14.82 54.45 39.00
C ASP A 7 15.10 54.25 40.49
N LEU A 8 16.35 53.94 40.82
CA LEU A 8 16.81 53.65 42.17
C LEU A 8 17.66 54.78 42.75
N ASP A 9 18.04 55.77 41.94
CA ASP A 9 19.15 56.68 42.24
C ASP A 9 18.73 58.13 42.40
N SER A 10 17.63 58.57 41.77
CA SER A 10 17.15 59.95 41.89
C SER A 10 16.66 60.29 43.30
N VAL A 11 17.00 61.48 43.80
CA VAL A 11 16.53 61.96 45.11
C VAL A 11 15.16 62.62 44.93
N GLN A 12 14.16 62.12 45.63
CA GLN A 12 12.80 62.62 45.59
C GLN A 12 12.59 63.84 46.51
N PRO A 13 11.48 64.60 46.33
CA PRO A 13 11.16 65.75 47.19
C PRO A 13 11.03 65.44 48.69
N ASN A 14 10.83 64.17 49.04
CA ASN A 14 10.80 63.69 50.43
C ASN A 14 12.19 63.37 51.00
N GLY A 15 13.27 63.64 50.25
CA GLY A 15 14.66 63.36 50.65
C GLY A 15 15.10 61.90 50.49
N MET A 16 14.21 61.00 50.08
CA MET A 16 14.53 59.58 49.85
C MET A 16 15.06 59.36 48.44
N ARG A 17 15.94 58.37 48.25
CA ARG A 17 16.43 57.96 46.92
C ARG A 17 15.51 56.91 46.28
N GLY A 18 15.36 56.99 44.97
CA GLY A 18 14.61 56.05 44.13
C GLY A 18 13.11 56.34 44.05
N GLU A 19 12.43 55.63 43.14
CA GLU A 19 10.99 55.75 42.95
C GLU A 19 10.17 55.24 44.15
N THR A 20 9.03 55.88 44.40
CA THR A 20 8.06 55.38 45.39
C THR A 20 7.47 54.04 44.96
N GLN A 21 6.95 53.28 45.93
CA GLN A 21 6.43 51.93 45.71
C GLN A 21 5.40 51.87 44.58
N ARG A 22 4.43 52.81 44.55
CA ARG A 22 3.34 52.77 43.57
C ARG A 22 3.86 52.89 42.11
N PRO A 23 4.64 53.91 41.73
CA PRO A 23 5.28 53.97 40.41
C PRO A 23 6.14 52.74 40.06
N ALA A 24 6.92 52.23 41.00
CA ALA A 24 7.76 51.05 40.78
C ALA A 24 6.92 49.79 40.49
N PHE A 25 5.89 49.52 41.29
CA PHE A 25 4.98 48.40 41.07
C PHE A 25 4.12 48.56 39.81
N THR A 26 3.74 49.79 39.43
CA THR A 26 3.09 50.04 38.14
C THR A 26 3.99 49.62 36.98
N LYS A 27 5.27 50.04 36.96
CA LYS A 27 6.22 49.63 35.92
C LYS A 27 6.45 48.12 35.88
N ILE A 28 6.49 47.46 37.04
CA ILE A 28 6.58 46.01 37.14
C ILE A 28 5.38 45.35 36.46
N ASN A 29 4.16 45.75 36.82
CA ASN A 29 2.94 45.18 36.23
C ASN A 29 2.87 45.43 34.72
N GLU A 30 3.28 46.60 34.25
CA GLU A 30 3.32 46.92 32.82
C GLU A 30 4.35 46.06 32.05
N ASN A 31 5.54 45.87 32.60
CA ASN A 31 6.54 44.96 32.03
C ASN A 31 6.04 43.50 32.01
N PHE A 32 5.39 43.04 33.09
CA PHE A 32 4.81 41.69 33.14
C PHE A 32 3.66 41.50 32.15
N ALA A 33 2.79 42.51 31.99
CA ALA A 33 1.73 42.49 30.99
C ALA A 33 2.29 42.37 29.57
N GLU A 34 3.39 43.04 29.26
CA GLU A 34 4.09 42.90 27.97
C GLU A 34 4.68 41.49 27.79
N VAL A 35 5.33 40.94 28.83
CA VAL A 35 5.89 39.57 28.80
C VAL A 35 4.78 38.53 28.58
N TYR A 36 3.66 38.65 29.28
CA TYR A 36 2.53 37.74 29.11
C TYR A 36 1.91 37.85 27.71
N GLY A 37 1.70 39.08 27.21
CA GLY A 37 1.21 39.27 25.84
C GLY A 37 2.16 38.71 24.78
N ALA A 38 3.48 38.82 24.97
CA ALA A 38 4.47 38.22 24.08
C ALA A 38 4.43 36.68 24.14
N LEU A 39 4.29 36.11 25.35
CA LEU A 39 4.20 34.66 25.56
C LEU A 39 2.92 34.08 24.93
N ASP A 40 1.79 34.76 25.04
CA ASP A 40 0.54 34.41 24.37
C ASP A 40 0.73 34.45 22.84
N GLY A 41 1.43 35.46 22.33
CA GLY A 41 1.80 35.56 20.92
C GLY A 41 2.64 34.37 20.43
N VAL A 42 3.66 33.95 21.21
CA VAL A 42 4.49 32.77 20.90
C VAL A 42 3.65 31.49 20.92
N THR A 43 2.77 31.34 21.91
CA THR A 43 1.86 30.19 22.03
C THR A 43 0.93 30.10 20.82
N ALA A 44 0.36 31.23 20.39
CA ALA A 44 -0.47 31.31 19.19
C ALA A 44 0.30 30.98 17.91
N ILE A 45 1.57 31.40 17.80
CA ILE A 45 2.44 30.98 16.68
C ILE A 45 2.62 29.46 16.69
N GLY A 46 2.94 28.86 17.83
CA GLY A 46 3.07 27.40 17.96
C GLY A 46 1.82 26.66 17.49
N GLN A 47 0.64 27.08 17.96
CA GLN A 47 -0.65 26.51 17.55
C GLN A 47 -0.91 26.63 16.03
N ARG A 48 -0.52 27.77 15.42
CA ARG A 48 -0.64 27.98 13.97
C ARG A 48 0.31 27.09 13.18
N VAL A 49 1.54 26.91 13.66
CA VAL A 49 2.52 25.98 13.05
C VAL A 49 2.00 24.55 13.12
N ASP A 50 1.53 24.08 14.28
CA ASP A 50 0.95 22.74 14.42
C ASP A 50 -0.25 22.53 13.48
N SER A 51 -1.09 23.56 13.33
CA SER A 51 -2.24 23.53 12.43
C SER A 51 -1.82 23.47 10.96
N LEU A 52 -0.78 24.24 10.58
CA LEU A 52 -0.19 24.22 9.24
C LEU A 52 0.44 22.86 8.94
N GLU A 53 1.21 22.29 9.85
CA GLU A 53 1.81 20.96 9.69
C GLU A 53 0.74 19.90 9.47
N ARG A 54 -0.35 19.92 10.26
CA ARG A 54 -1.49 19.01 10.05
C ARG A 54 -2.17 19.21 8.70
N ALA A 55 -2.35 20.45 8.26
CA ALA A 55 -2.96 20.75 6.97
C ALA A 55 -2.07 20.30 5.79
N LEU A 56 -0.76 20.51 5.88
CA LEU A 56 0.21 20.05 4.88
C LEU A 56 0.28 18.51 4.84
N GLN A 57 0.23 17.87 6.01
CA GLN A 57 0.18 16.42 6.14
C GLN A 57 -1.10 15.82 5.57
N THR A 58 -2.19 16.55 5.36
CA THR A 58 -3.39 16.01 4.68
C THR A 58 -3.46 16.42 3.22
N ALA A 59 -2.83 17.54 2.83
CA ALA A 59 -2.93 18.12 1.49
C ALA A 59 -2.00 17.53 0.43
N VAL A 60 -0.89 16.86 0.81
CA VAL A 60 0.09 16.34 -0.16
C VAL A 60 -0.15 14.86 -0.44
N PRO A 61 -0.83 14.46 -1.53
CA PRO A 61 -1.01 13.06 -1.86
C PRO A 61 0.32 12.37 -2.22
N GLY A 62 0.40 11.06 -2.03
CA GLY A 62 1.58 10.25 -2.39
C GLY A 62 2.61 10.08 -1.27
N ARG A 63 2.23 10.34 -0.02
CA ARG A 63 3.06 10.07 1.17
C ARG A 63 3.19 8.59 1.41
N ASN A 64 2.06 7.88 1.34
CA ASN A 64 2.03 6.44 1.46
C ASN A 64 2.73 5.83 0.26
N ARG A 65 3.73 4.99 0.47
CA ARG A 65 4.42 4.25 -0.60
C ARG A 65 3.71 2.95 -0.97
N LEU A 66 2.70 2.57 -0.19
CA LEU A 66 1.87 1.43 -0.49
C LEU A 66 0.78 1.83 -1.48
N ILE A 67 0.45 0.87 -2.34
CA ILE A 67 -0.69 0.89 -3.24
C ILE A 67 -1.75 -0.01 -2.60
N ASN A 68 -3.00 0.40 -2.66
CA ASN A 68 -4.16 -0.31 -2.17
C ASN A 68 -4.06 -0.67 -0.68
N GLY A 69 -3.44 0.21 0.13
CA GLY A 69 -3.31 -0.02 1.58
C GLY A 69 -4.64 -0.02 2.34
N ASN A 70 -5.69 0.50 1.71
CA ASN A 70 -7.08 0.45 2.18
C ASN A 70 -7.85 -0.79 1.68
N PHE A 71 -7.20 -1.65 0.88
CA PHE A 71 -7.73 -2.90 0.34
C PHE A 71 -9.03 -2.77 -0.47
N ASP A 72 -9.23 -1.63 -1.11
CA ASP A 72 -10.41 -1.31 -1.91
C ASP A 72 -10.52 -2.16 -3.19
N PHE A 73 -9.38 -2.58 -3.76
CA PHE A 73 -9.32 -3.28 -5.05
C PHE A 73 -8.82 -4.73 -4.93
N TRP A 74 -9.57 -5.64 -5.55
CA TRP A 74 -9.34 -7.09 -5.55
C TRP A 74 -9.64 -7.66 -6.93
N GLN A 75 -8.95 -7.18 -7.97
CA GLN A 75 -9.27 -7.51 -9.35
C GLN A 75 -9.09 -9.01 -9.67
N ARG A 76 -8.22 -9.73 -8.94
CA ARG A 76 -7.89 -11.15 -9.19
C ARG A 76 -8.92 -12.14 -8.64
N GLY A 77 -9.69 -11.73 -7.65
CA GLY A 77 -10.54 -12.61 -6.85
C GLY A 77 -10.60 -12.08 -5.43
N THR A 78 -11.61 -12.49 -4.67
CA THR A 78 -11.86 -11.97 -3.30
C THR A 78 -11.38 -12.92 -2.21
N THR A 79 -10.77 -14.03 -2.61
CA THR A 79 -10.18 -15.04 -1.73
C THR A 79 -9.03 -15.73 -2.45
N GLY A 80 -8.06 -16.23 -1.70
CA GLY A 80 -6.94 -17.01 -2.22
C GLY A 80 -6.29 -17.83 -1.11
N THR A 81 -5.89 -19.07 -1.41
CA THR A 81 -5.25 -19.97 -0.45
C THR A 81 -3.91 -20.44 -0.99
N THR A 82 -2.86 -20.39 -0.16
CA THR A 82 -1.55 -20.99 -0.43
C THR A 82 -1.14 -21.91 0.73
N GLN A 83 -0.45 -23.00 0.38
CA GLN A 83 0.18 -23.95 1.32
C GLN A 83 1.70 -24.03 1.11
N GLY A 84 2.24 -23.16 0.26
CA GLY A 84 3.63 -23.15 -0.17
C GLY A 84 3.86 -22.02 -1.17
N GLY A 85 4.76 -21.10 -0.83
CA GLY A 85 5.09 -19.95 -1.68
C GLY A 85 4.17 -18.76 -1.47
N GLU A 86 4.27 -17.78 -2.37
CA GLU A 86 3.62 -16.47 -2.32
C GLU A 86 2.60 -16.34 -3.47
N ILE A 87 1.42 -15.78 -3.19
CA ILE A 87 0.38 -15.49 -4.18
C ILE A 87 -0.16 -14.05 -4.03
N TYR A 88 -0.54 -13.42 -5.14
CA TYR A 88 -1.24 -12.13 -5.12
C TYR A 88 -2.74 -12.30 -4.85
N VAL A 89 -3.31 -11.43 -4.01
CA VAL A 89 -4.73 -11.48 -3.62
C VAL A 89 -5.43 -10.14 -3.85
N ALA A 90 -5.42 -9.23 -2.87
CA ALA A 90 -5.78 -7.83 -3.10
C ALA A 90 -4.74 -7.21 -4.03
N ASP A 91 -5.13 -6.27 -4.87
CA ASP A 91 -4.20 -5.74 -5.87
C ASP A 91 -2.94 -5.19 -5.19
N ARG A 92 -1.77 -5.65 -5.66
CA ARG A 92 -0.41 -5.42 -5.12
C ARG A 92 -0.03 -6.14 -3.83
N TRP A 93 -0.98 -6.67 -3.08
CA TRP A 93 -0.71 -7.38 -1.83
C TRP A 93 -0.58 -8.88 -2.07
N THR A 94 0.46 -9.44 -1.48
CA THR A 94 0.70 -10.87 -1.48
C THR A 94 0.40 -11.49 -0.13
N VAL A 95 0.08 -12.78 -0.16
CA VAL A 95 0.09 -13.65 1.00
C VAL A 95 0.99 -14.84 0.73
N ALA A 96 1.72 -15.28 1.75
CA ALA A 96 2.58 -16.44 1.64
C ALA A 96 2.36 -17.44 2.77
N ALA A 97 2.71 -18.69 2.49
CA ALA A 97 2.77 -19.77 3.45
C ALA A 97 4.01 -20.63 3.19
N LEU A 98 4.68 -21.03 4.26
CA LEU A 98 5.73 -22.03 4.28
C LEU A 98 5.49 -22.95 5.47
N GLY A 99 5.29 -24.25 5.20
CA GLY A 99 5.01 -25.23 6.26
C GLY A 99 3.70 -24.96 7.02
N CYS A 100 2.73 -24.28 6.39
CA CYS A 100 1.39 -24.02 6.95
C CYS A 100 0.39 -23.74 5.82
N THR A 101 -0.85 -23.41 6.16
CA THR A 101 -1.86 -22.92 5.22
C THR A 101 -2.20 -21.46 5.53
N HIS A 102 -2.23 -20.62 4.49
CA HIS A 102 -2.65 -19.23 4.59
C HIS A 102 -3.76 -18.97 3.57
N THR A 103 -4.96 -18.64 4.07
CA THR A 103 -6.10 -18.22 3.25
C THR A 103 -6.36 -16.74 3.48
N ALA A 104 -6.32 -15.94 2.42
CA ALA A 104 -6.72 -14.54 2.45
C ALA A 104 -8.16 -14.39 1.98
N ASN A 105 -8.92 -13.51 2.61
CA ASN A 105 -10.29 -13.17 2.27
C ASN A 105 -10.47 -11.65 2.29
N ARG A 106 -11.27 -11.13 1.37
CA ARG A 106 -11.71 -9.75 1.39
C ARG A 106 -12.76 -9.57 2.48
N GLY A 107 -12.41 -8.83 3.52
CA GLY A 107 -13.36 -8.38 4.53
C GLY A 107 -14.37 -7.39 3.95
N ALA A 108 -15.62 -7.46 4.43
CA ALA A 108 -16.67 -6.48 4.13
C ALA A 108 -16.94 -5.63 5.38
N ASN A 109 -17.18 -4.33 5.17
CA ASN A 109 -17.64 -3.33 6.15
C ASN A 109 -16.94 -3.40 7.53
N LEU A 110 -16.08 -2.42 7.81
CA LEU A 110 -15.60 -2.23 9.19
C LEU A 110 -16.76 -1.91 10.13
N PRO A 111 -16.69 -2.30 11.41
CA PRO A 111 -17.72 -1.93 12.38
C PRO A 111 -17.89 -0.40 12.39
N ALA A 112 -19.11 0.07 12.12
CA ALA A 112 -19.46 1.47 12.32
C ALA A 112 -19.30 1.79 13.82
N GLY A 113 -18.33 2.64 14.17
CA GLY A 113 -18.17 3.15 15.54
C GLY A 113 -16.84 2.89 16.24
N GLY A 114 -15.81 2.32 15.60
CA GLY A 114 -14.51 2.22 16.26
C GLY A 114 -13.44 1.48 15.49
N ALA A 115 -12.46 2.26 15.03
CA ALA A 115 -11.17 1.88 14.48
C ALA A 115 -11.15 1.43 12.99
N ALA A 116 -10.29 2.12 12.23
CA ALA A 116 -10.20 2.25 10.77
C ALA A 116 -11.37 3.02 10.08
N PRO A 117 -11.60 4.30 10.44
CA PRO A 117 -12.82 5.05 10.08
C PRO A 117 -13.09 5.24 8.57
N GLU A 118 -12.05 5.14 7.72
CA GLU A 118 -12.17 5.39 6.27
C GLU A 118 -11.93 4.14 5.41
N SER A 119 -11.82 2.97 6.05
CA SER A 119 -11.64 1.71 5.32
C SER A 119 -12.98 1.09 4.94
N ARG A 120 -13.14 0.80 3.64
CA ARG A 120 -14.34 0.12 3.12
C ARG A 120 -14.17 -1.40 3.09
N ARG A 121 -12.93 -1.86 3.09
CA ARG A 121 -12.50 -3.24 2.90
C ARG A 121 -11.23 -3.49 3.71
N PHE A 122 -10.98 -4.73 4.05
CA PHE A 122 -9.74 -5.11 4.72
C PHE A 122 -9.26 -6.47 4.21
N LEU A 123 -7.99 -6.77 4.44
CA LEU A 123 -7.44 -8.10 4.16
C LEU A 123 -7.55 -8.93 5.43
N ASN A 124 -8.32 -10.01 5.35
CA ASN A 124 -8.47 -10.99 6.42
C ASN A 124 -7.66 -12.24 6.11
N SER A 125 -6.76 -12.62 7.00
CA SER A 125 -5.84 -13.73 6.84
C SER A 125 -6.12 -14.83 7.86
N VAL A 126 -6.51 -16.01 7.37
CA VAL A 126 -6.68 -17.22 8.16
C VAL A 126 -5.42 -18.07 8.02
N VAL A 127 -4.64 -18.16 9.09
CA VAL A 127 -3.41 -18.97 9.18
C VAL A 127 -3.71 -20.22 10.01
N SER A 128 -3.42 -21.39 9.42
CA SER A 128 -3.68 -22.69 10.05
C SER A 128 -2.56 -23.70 9.77
N LYS A 129 -2.57 -24.81 10.52
CA LYS A 129 -1.59 -25.91 10.42
C LYS A 129 -0.14 -25.47 10.62
N THR A 130 0.09 -24.51 11.51
CA THR A 130 1.45 -24.05 11.83
C THR A 130 2.15 -24.99 12.82
N SER A 131 3.48 -25.03 12.72
CA SER A 131 4.43 -25.63 13.65
C SER A 131 5.58 -24.66 13.89
N ALA A 132 6.54 -25.02 14.75
CA ALA A 132 7.85 -24.36 14.73
C ALA A 132 8.45 -24.47 13.32
N GLY A 133 9.08 -23.42 12.83
CA GLY A 133 9.60 -23.31 11.46
C GLY A 133 8.57 -22.87 10.41
N SER A 134 7.27 -22.83 10.72
CA SER A 134 6.27 -22.30 9.78
C SER A 134 6.44 -20.80 9.58
N SER A 135 6.11 -20.32 8.39
CA SER A 135 6.02 -18.90 8.10
C SER A 135 4.75 -18.56 7.32
N ALA A 136 4.03 -17.53 7.77
CA ALA A 136 2.91 -16.94 7.05
C ALA A 136 2.99 -15.42 7.18
N TYR A 137 2.84 -14.72 6.05
CA TYR A 137 2.89 -13.26 6.05
C TYR A 137 1.99 -12.66 4.98
N VAL A 138 1.65 -11.39 5.18
CA VAL A 138 1.01 -10.51 4.20
C VAL A 138 2.03 -9.45 3.82
N ALA A 139 2.18 -9.13 2.55
CA ALA A 139 3.26 -8.26 2.13
C ALA A 139 2.96 -7.43 0.89
N GLN A 140 3.76 -6.40 0.67
CA GLN A 140 3.75 -5.61 -0.55
C GLN A 140 5.17 -5.17 -0.93
N LYS A 141 5.57 -5.50 -2.16
CA LYS A 141 6.83 -5.04 -2.77
C LYS A 141 6.63 -3.67 -3.40
N ILE A 142 7.58 -2.77 -3.21
CA ILE A 142 7.60 -1.40 -3.71
C ILE A 142 8.85 -1.25 -4.58
N GLU A 143 8.70 -0.67 -5.76
CA GLU A 143 9.80 -0.55 -6.72
C GLU A 143 11.01 0.17 -6.14
N GLY A 144 12.19 -0.40 -6.38
CA GLY A 144 13.47 0.19 -6.02
C GLY A 144 13.87 -0.04 -4.57
N ALA A 145 15.02 -0.66 -4.35
CA ALA A 145 15.62 -0.81 -3.00
C ALA A 145 15.98 0.56 -2.37
N VAL A 146 16.18 1.57 -3.21
CA VAL A 146 16.46 2.96 -2.81
C VAL A 146 15.24 3.64 -2.17
N THR A 147 14.03 3.12 -2.40
CA THR A 147 12.80 3.70 -1.88
C THR A 147 12.88 3.85 -0.36
N LEU A 148 12.65 5.07 0.12
CA LEU A 148 12.74 5.47 1.54
C LEU A 148 14.10 5.22 2.23
N SER A 149 15.15 4.83 1.49
CA SER A 149 16.46 4.53 2.07
C SER A 149 17.09 5.73 2.77
N ASP A 150 18.04 5.42 3.64
CA ASP A 150 18.83 6.36 4.44
C ASP A 150 17.96 7.33 5.27
N GLY A 151 17.27 6.79 6.28
CA GLY A 151 16.52 7.62 7.21
C GLY A 151 15.47 6.86 8.01
N GLU A 152 14.77 7.59 8.87
CA GLU A 152 13.63 7.06 9.60
C GLU A 152 12.47 6.79 8.66
N VAL A 153 11.82 5.65 8.85
CA VAL A 153 10.60 5.26 8.16
C VAL A 153 9.59 4.77 9.19
N THR A 154 8.31 4.95 8.87
CA THR A 154 7.22 4.53 9.74
C THR A 154 6.22 3.70 8.97
N VAL A 155 5.83 2.57 9.55
CA VAL A 155 4.68 1.75 9.13
C VAL A 155 3.55 1.96 10.12
N SER A 156 2.35 2.25 9.61
CA SER A 156 1.13 2.35 10.42
C SER A 156 -0.04 1.64 9.77
N GLY A 157 -1.06 1.37 10.57
CA GLY A 157 -2.29 0.74 10.11
C GLY A 157 -3.15 0.29 11.27
N PHE A 158 -4.17 -0.50 10.97
CA PHE A 158 -5.02 -1.14 11.95
C PHE A 158 -4.91 -2.65 11.83
N ALA A 159 -4.88 -3.34 12.96
CA ALA A 159 -4.89 -4.79 13.02
C ALA A 159 -5.95 -5.31 13.99
N TYR A 160 -6.54 -6.46 13.68
CA TYR A 160 -7.30 -7.26 14.64
C TYR A 160 -6.84 -8.72 14.57
N GLY A 161 -7.13 -9.48 15.62
CA GLY A 161 -6.83 -10.91 15.62
C GLY A 161 -7.08 -11.56 16.98
N PRO A 162 -6.70 -12.83 17.19
CA PRO A 162 -7.10 -13.55 18.38
C PRO A 162 -6.41 -12.98 19.63
N PRO A 163 -7.09 -12.86 20.79
CA PRO A 163 -6.47 -12.37 22.01
C PRO A 163 -5.20 -13.15 22.39
N GLY A 164 -4.18 -12.42 22.84
CA GLY A 164 -2.88 -13.01 23.21
C GLY A 164 -1.95 -13.33 22.03
N LYS A 165 -2.36 -13.02 20.79
CA LYS A 165 -1.51 -13.11 19.60
C LYS A 165 -0.90 -11.77 19.24
N ARG A 166 0.10 -11.80 18.37
CA ARG A 166 0.80 -10.60 17.87
C ARG A 166 1.04 -10.74 16.38
N ILE A 167 1.21 -9.62 15.70
CA ILE A 167 1.78 -9.58 14.35
C ILE A 167 3.19 -8.98 14.42
N GLY A 168 4.09 -9.43 13.55
CA GLY A 168 5.41 -8.84 13.35
C GLY A 168 5.41 -7.92 12.14
N VAL A 169 6.21 -6.85 12.18
CA VAL A 169 6.38 -5.95 11.03
C VAL A 169 7.86 -5.79 10.74
N ARG A 170 8.23 -5.95 9.47
CA ARG A 170 9.60 -5.72 8.99
C ARG A 170 9.64 -5.14 7.60
N LEU A 171 10.76 -4.50 7.29
CA LEU A 171 11.09 -4.01 5.96
C LEU A 171 12.30 -4.75 5.42
N ILE A 172 12.31 -5.08 4.13
CA ILE A 172 13.42 -5.77 3.48
C ILE A 172 13.87 -4.99 2.25
N GLN A 173 15.13 -4.58 2.20
CA GLN A 173 15.76 -4.06 0.99
C GLN A 173 16.33 -5.22 0.20
N HIS A 174 15.76 -5.50 -0.98
CA HIS A 174 16.23 -6.51 -1.90
C HIS A 174 16.93 -5.83 -3.09
N PHE A 175 18.22 -6.12 -3.30
CA PHE A 175 19.05 -5.41 -4.29
C PHE A 175 18.96 -5.97 -5.72
N GLY A 176 18.01 -6.86 -5.98
CA GLY A 176 17.77 -7.42 -7.31
C GLY A 176 18.38 -8.79 -7.54
N THR A 177 18.26 -9.29 -8.76
CA THR A 177 18.71 -10.60 -9.21
C THR A 177 19.64 -10.50 -10.42
N GLY A 178 20.34 -11.59 -10.74
CA GLY A 178 21.33 -11.62 -11.82
C GLY A 178 22.68 -11.03 -11.41
N GLY A 179 23.78 -11.62 -11.88
CA GLY A 179 25.14 -11.21 -11.49
C GLY A 179 25.44 -11.52 -10.03
N SER A 180 25.92 -10.53 -9.28
CA SER A 180 26.30 -10.67 -7.85
C SER A 180 25.79 -9.48 -7.02
N PRO A 181 24.47 -9.36 -6.82
CA PRO A 181 23.88 -8.29 -6.02
C PRO A 181 24.29 -8.40 -4.56
N SER A 182 24.22 -7.29 -3.83
CA SER A 182 24.36 -7.31 -2.38
C SER A 182 23.27 -8.15 -1.71
N ALA A 183 23.59 -8.80 -0.59
CA ALA A 183 22.61 -9.54 0.22
C ALA A 183 21.48 -8.63 0.70
N ALA A 184 20.26 -9.16 0.74
CA ALA A 184 19.10 -8.42 1.22
C ALA A 184 19.27 -8.03 2.70
N ILE A 185 18.74 -6.86 3.07
CA ILE A 185 18.79 -6.36 4.45
C ILE A 185 17.38 -6.39 5.01
N SER A 186 17.19 -7.09 6.12
CA SER A 186 15.92 -7.12 6.88
C SER A 186 16.03 -6.21 8.10
N VAL A 187 15.04 -5.34 8.28
CA VAL A 187 14.90 -4.45 9.43
C VAL A 187 13.59 -4.79 10.12
N GLU A 188 13.66 -5.37 11.31
CA GLU A 188 12.48 -5.60 12.16
C GLU A 188 12.05 -4.29 12.82
N LEU A 189 10.81 -3.88 12.61
CA LEU A 189 10.23 -2.68 13.22
C LEU A 189 9.62 -3.00 14.59
N GLY A 190 9.23 -4.26 14.82
CA GLY A 190 8.73 -4.75 16.11
C GLY A 190 7.48 -5.61 15.95
N THR A 191 6.76 -5.80 17.06
CA THR A 191 5.52 -6.59 17.10
C THR A 191 4.36 -5.81 17.70
N VAL A 192 3.17 -6.06 17.20
CA VAL A 192 1.91 -5.42 17.64
C VAL A 192 1.02 -6.48 18.25
N ALA A 193 0.56 -6.27 19.48
CA ALA A 193 -0.45 -7.13 20.08
C ALA A 193 -1.81 -6.90 19.42
N VAL A 194 -2.53 -7.98 19.11
CA VAL A 194 -3.85 -7.93 18.47
C VAL A 194 -4.94 -8.40 19.43
N THR A 195 -6.18 -7.96 19.16
CA THR A 195 -7.37 -8.35 19.91
C THR A 195 -8.55 -8.53 18.97
N ALA A 196 -9.51 -9.37 19.37
CA ALA A 196 -10.74 -9.64 18.62
C ALA A 196 -11.86 -8.66 19.02
N ALA A 197 -11.65 -7.84 20.06
CA ALA A 197 -12.65 -6.90 20.55
C ALA A 197 -12.81 -5.65 19.67
N SER A 198 -11.72 -5.21 19.05
CA SER A 198 -11.69 -4.02 18.20
C SER A 198 -10.46 -4.00 17.30
N TRP A 199 -10.52 -3.18 16.25
CA TRP A 199 -9.34 -2.83 15.48
C TRP A 199 -8.38 -1.99 16.32
N THR A 200 -7.12 -2.40 16.35
CA THR A 200 -6.05 -1.72 17.10
C THR A 200 -5.20 -0.91 16.13
N TYR A 201 -5.17 0.41 16.30
CA TYR A 201 -4.21 1.26 15.58
C TYR A 201 -2.79 0.95 16.05
N PHE A 202 -1.86 0.86 15.11
CA PHE A 202 -0.44 0.74 15.43
C PHE A 202 0.41 1.64 14.55
N GLN A 203 1.58 1.97 15.10
CA GLN A 203 2.66 2.65 14.41
C GLN A 203 3.97 2.06 14.90
N LEU A 204 4.83 1.66 13.98
CA LEU A 204 6.18 1.24 14.26
C LEU A 204 7.15 2.00 13.35
N SER A 205 8.27 2.44 13.90
CA SER A 205 9.29 3.21 13.19
C SER A 205 10.66 2.61 13.39
N ALA A 206 11.49 2.66 12.36
CA ALA A 206 12.89 2.26 12.43
C ALA A 206 13.72 3.03 11.40
N ARG A 207 15.05 3.03 11.57
CA ARG A 207 15.97 3.55 10.57
C ARG A 207 16.18 2.54 9.44
N LEU A 208 15.82 2.91 8.22
CA LEU A 208 16.15 2.16 7.02
C LEU A 208 17.58 2.53 6.55
N PRO A 209 18.47 1.55 6.32
CA PRO A 209 19.85 1.84 5.95
C PRO A 209 19.98 2.45 4.55
N SER A 210 21.14 3.08 4.33
CA SER A 210 21.49 3.62 3.02
C SER A 210 21.79 2.50 2.04
N VAL A 211 21.40 2.69 0.77
CA VAL A 211 21.80 1.82 -0.34
C VAL A 211 23.17 2.18 -0.92
N LYS A 212 23.81 3.24 -0.44
CA LYS A 212 25.13 3.67 -0.91
C LYS A 212 26.17 2.57 -0.68
N GLY A 213 26.91 2.20 -1.74
CA GLY A 213 27.90 1.13 -1.71
C GLY A 213 27.31 -0.28 -1.86
N LYS A 214 25.99 -0.41 -2.06
CA LYS A 214 25.37 -1.69 -2.42
C LYS A 214 25.43 -1.89 -3.93
N THR A 215 25.57 -3.16 -4.33
CA THR A 215 25.56 -3.57 -5.74
C THR A 215 24.16 -4.04 -6.09
N LEU A 216 23.56 -3.45 -7.12
CA LEU A 216 22.29 -3.90 -7.67
C LEU A 216 22.50 -5.10 -8.62
N GLY A 217 21.47 -5.93 -8.73
CA GLY A 217 21.43 -7.05 -9.67
C GLY A 217 21.46 -6.58 -11.12
N SER A 218 21.93 -7.45 -12.02
CA SER A 218 22.00 -7.13 -13.46
C SER A 218 20.65 -7.21 -14.17
N ASN A 219 19.67 -7.91 -13.59
CA ASN A 219 18.32 -7.97 -14.15
C ASN A 219 17.60 -6.66 -13.85
N ALA A 220 17.18 -5.97 -14.92
CA ALA A 220 16.43 -4.73 -14.82
C ALA A 220 15.17 -4.91 -13.94
N ASP A 221 14.85 -3.87 -13.18
CA ASP A 221 13.64 -3.75 -12.38
C ASP A 221 13.45 -4.84 -11.29
N SER A 222 14.49 -5.60 -10.95
CA SER A 222 14.37 -6.72 -9.99
C SER A 222 14.58 -6.33 -8.52
N ASP A 223 14.97 -5.09 -8.24
CA ASP A 223 15.19 -4.57 -6.89
C ASP A 223 13.94 -3.90 -6.31
N PHE A 224 13.75 -4.02 -4.99
CA PHE A 224 12.56 -3.53 -4.31
C PHE A 224 12.78 -3.30 -2.82
N LEU A 225 11.94 -2.43 -2.25
CA LEU A 225 11.66 -2.39 -0.82
C LEU A 225 10.43 -3.25 -0.54
N TRP A 226 10.49 -4.13 0.46
CA TRP A 226 9.41 -5.04 0.79
C TRP A 226 8.86 -4.74 2.18
N LEU A 227 7.58 -4.39 2.27
CA LEU A 227 6.87 -4.41 3.54
C LEU A 227 6.34 -5.81 3.80
N VAL A 228 6.66 -6.37 4.96
CA VAL A 228 6.17 -7.68 5.41
C VAL A 228 5.51 -7.54 6.77
N VAL A 229 4.27 -8.03 6.85
CA VAL A 229 3.52 -8.23 8.10
C VAL A 229 3.50 -9.74 8.37
N ASP A 230 4.35 -10.20 9.27
CA ASP A 230 4.46 -11.61 9.64
C ASP A 230 3.34 -11.99 10.60
N LEU A 231 2.54 -12.97 10.19
CA LEU A 231 1.46 -13.58 10.97
C LEU A 231 1.91 -14.87 11.64
N CYS A 232 3.02 -15.47 11.20
CA CYS A 232 3.68 -16.59 11.84
C CYS A 232 5.13 -16.60 11.35
N ALA A 233 6.10 -16.66 12.27
CA ALA A 233 7.52 -16.74 11.92
C ALA A 233 8.38 -17.13 13.14
N ASP A 234 9.50 -17.80 12.88
CA ASP A 234 10.58 -17.97 13.86
C ASP A 234 11.48 -16.72 13.91
N ALA A 235 10.85 -15.58 14.18
CA ALA A 235 11.47 -14.26 14.28
C ALA A 235 10.95 -13.53 15.53
N TYR A 236 11.39 -12.29 15.75
CA TYR A 236 10.91 -11.45 16.86
C TYR A 236 11.05 -12.10 18.24
N GLY A 237 12.15 -12.84 18.47
CA GLY A 237 12.37 -13.59 19.72
C GLY A 237 11.39 -14.75 19.94
N GLY A 238 10.75 -15.27 18.89
CA GLY A 238 9.86 -16.42 18.93
C GLY A 238 8.42 -16.12 19.36
N VAL A 239 8.08 -14.85 19.62
CA VAL A 239 6.75 -14.47 20.14
C VAL A 239 5.59 -14.72 19.15
N ILE A 240 5.91 -14.93 17.87
CA ILE A 240 4.95 -15.30 16.81
C ILE A 240 5.26 -16.66 16.17
N SER A 241 6.11 -17.48 16.79
CA SER A 241 6.44 -18.82 16.28
C SER A 241 5.24 -19.76 16.41
N GLY A 242 4.98 -20.54 15.35
CA GLY A 242 3.95 -21.59 15.35
C GLY A 242 2.53 -21.10 15.66
N GLN A 243 2.21 -19.82 15.45
CA GLN A 243 0.87 -19.31 15.74
C GLN A 243 -0.14 -19.54 14.61
N ASN A 244 -1.36 -19.93 15.00
CA ASN A 244 -2.54 -20.01 14.14
C ASN A 244 -3.52 -18.90 14.53
N GLY A 245 -4.38 -18.50 13.60
CA GLY A 245 -5.42 -17.51 13.89
C GLY A 245 -5.97 -16.84 12.66
N GLU A 246 -7.01 -16.05 12.89
CA GLU A 246 -7.56 -15.10 11.93
C GLU A 246 -7.06 -13.70 12.27
N PHE A 247 -6.37 -13.06 11.33
CA PHE A 247 -5.75 -11.74 11.50
C PHE A 247 -6.23 -10.83 10.39
N GLY A 248 -6.78 -9.67 10.73
CA GLY A 248 -7.08 -8.66 9.72
C GLY A 248 -6.17 -7.45 9.79
N ILE A 249 -5.90 -6.87 8.63
CA ILE A 249 -5.19 -5.59 8.49
C ILE A 249 -5.97 -4.63 7.60
N ALA A 250 -5.91 -3.34 7.94
CA ALA A 250 -6.61 -2.26 7.24
C ALA A 250 -5.81 -0.95 7.28
N MET A 251 -6.06 -0.06 6.32
CA MET A 251 -5.45 1.28 6.21
C MET A 251 -3.92 1.28 6.39
N MET A 252 -3.25 0.35 5.71
CA MET A 252 -1.80 0.19 5.80
C MET A 252 -1.07 1.33 5.12
N GLN A 253 -0.13 1.95 5.83
CA GLN A 253 0.71 3.04 5.35
C GLN A 253 2.19 2.80 5.64
N LEU A 254 3.04 3.12 4.67
CA LEU A 254 4.49 3.21 4.83
C LEU A 254 4.96 4.55 4.30
N GLU A 255 5.67 5.31 5.13
CA GLU A 255 6.13 6.65 4.80
C GLU A 255 7.49 7.00 5.46
N ARG A 256 8.09 8.11 5.02
CA ARG A 256 9.33 8.63 5.61
C ARG A 256 9.00 9.39 6.91
N GLY A 257 9.89 9.29 7.89
CA GLY A 257 9.80 9.95 9.19
C GLY A 257 9.66 8.95 10.34
N SER A 258 9.78 9.45 11.56
CA SER A 258 9.67 8.66 12.81
C SER A 258 8.26 8.65 13.40
N ARG A 259 7.31 9.33 12.76
CA ARG A 259 5.91 9.40 13.16
C ARG A 259 5.00 9.22 11.95
N ALA A 260 3.91 8.49 12.14
CA ALA A 260 2.91 8.32 11.12
C ALA A 260 2.08 9.60 10.99
N THR A 261 1.80 9.96 9.75
CA THR A 261 0.82 10.98 9.41
C THR A 261 -0.56 10.33 9.30
N ALA A 262 -1.59 11.15 9.10
CA ALA A 262 -2.91 10.64 8.73
C ALA A 262 -2.82 9.77 7.47
N PHE A 263 -3.67 8.75 7.40
CA PHE A 263 -3.72 7.84 6.25
C PHE A 263 -3.92 8.63 4.95
N ASP A 264 -3.04 8.39 3.98
CA ASP A 264 -3.08 9.01 2.65
C ASP A 264 -4.20 8.37 1.82
N LEU A 265 -5.44 8.78 2.08
CA LEU A 265 -6.60 8.32 1.34
C LEU A 265 -6.61 8.96 -0.06
N ARG A 266 -6.22 8.18 -1.07
CA ARG A 266 -6.26 8.62 -2.46
C ARG A 266 -7.67 8.48 -3.03
N PRO A 267 -8.08 9.34 -3.99
CA PRO A 267 -9.29 9.12 -4.76
C PRO A 267 -9.28 7.72 -5.40
N LEU A 268 -10.42 7.01 -5.35
CA LEU A 268 -10.52 5.63 -5.82
C LEU A 268 -10.09 5.44 -7.28
N ALA A 269 -10.33 6.42 -8.14
CA ALA A 269 -9.89 6.37 -9.53
C ALA A 269 -8.36 6.37 -9.65
N GLN A 270 -7.67 7.18 -8.84
CA GLN A 270 -6.21 7.23 -8.81
C GLN A 270 -5.64 5.93 -8.23
N GLU A 271 -6.24 5.42 -7.15
CA GLU A 271 -5.81 4.17 -6.53
C GLU A 271 -5.98 2.97 -7.48
N LEU A 272 -7.09 2.90 -8.20
CA LEU A 272 -7.31 1.88 -9.25
C LEU A 272 -6.29 2.02 -10.38
N GLN A 273 -5.95 3.24 -10.80
CA GLN A 273 -4.95 3.46 -11.84
C GLN A 273 -3.56 2.94 -11.40
N LEU A 274 -3.18 3.17 -10.14
CA LEU A 274 -1.95 2.63 -9.56
C LEU A 274 -1.97 1.10 -9.51
N CYS A 275 -3.10 0.48 -9.16
CA CYS A 275 -3.28 -0.97 -9.20
C CYS A 275 -3.16 -1.50 -10.64
N GLN A 276 -3.81 -0.84 -11.59
CA GLN A 276 -3.82 -1.21 -13.01
C GLN A 276 -2.46 -1.11 -13.68
N ARG A 277 -1.51 -0.36 -13.11
CA ARG A 277 -0.11 -0.37 -13.55
C ARG A 277 0.55 -1.76 -13.41
N TYR A 278 0.06 -2.60 -12.50
CA TYR A 278 0.61 -3.94 -12.22
C TYR A 278 -0.35 -5.06 -12.58
N TYR A 279 -1.66 -4.82 -12.49
CA TYR A 279 -2.66 -5.80 -12.93
C TYR A 279 -3.88 -5.17 -13.54
N GLU A 280 -4.14 -5.51 -14.79
CA GLU A 280 -5.33 -5.04 -15.49
C GLU A 280 -6.12 -6.21 -16.06
N LYS A 281 -7.43 -6.02 -16.15
CA LYS A 281 -8.33 -6.98 -16.77
C LYS A 281 -9.37 -6.25 -17.60
N SER A 282 -9.93 -6.97 -18.57
CA SER A 282 -11.04 -6.47 -19.38
C SER A 282 -12.37 -6.44 -18.61
N TYR A 283 -12.54 -7.34 -17.65
CA TYR A 283 -13.74 -7.47 -16.83
C TYR A 283 -14.01 -6.21 -15.99
N ASP A 284 -15.27 -6.00 -15.65
CA ASP A 284 -15.64 -5.06 -14.59
C ASP A 284 -14.89 -5.38 -13.29
N ASN A 285 -14.61 -4.35 -12.50
CA ASN A 285 -13.67 -4.43 -11.39
C ASN A 285 -14.02 -5.55 -10.38
N ASP A 286 -15.30 -5.72 -10.06
CA ASP A 286 -15.79 -6.72 -9.11
C ASP A 286 -16.10 -8.10 -9.72
N VAL A 287 -15.93 -8.28 -11.03
CA VAL A 287 -16.14 -9.57 -11.71
C VAL A 287 -14.85 -10.37 -11.74
N VAL A 288 -14.83 -11.54 -11.11
CA VAL A 288 -13.63 -12.40 -11.06
C VAL A 288 -13.25 -12.85 -12.49
N PRO A 289 -11.96 -12.76 -12.88
CA PRO A 289 -11.52 -13.28 -14.17
C PRO A 289 -11.90 -14.75 -14.33
N GLY A 290 -12.49 -15.10 -15.47
CA GLY A 290 -13.03 -16.45 -15.69
C GLY A 290 -14.55 -16.55 -15.53
N THR A 291 -15.24 -15.52 -15.03
CA THR A 291 -16.71 -15.49 -15.03
C THR A 291 -17.25 -15.33 -16.46
N PRO A 292 -18.19 -16.16 -16.94
CA PRO A 292 -18.87 -15.94 -18.22
C PRO A 292 -19.72 -14.65 -18.16
N THR A 293 -19.33 -13.60 -18.88
CA THR A 293 -20.07 -12.33 -18.91
C THR A 293 -19.81 -11.56 -20.19
N ASN A 294 -20.80 -10.83 -20.68
CA ASN A 294 -20.60 -9.95 -21.83
C ASN A 294 -19.95 -8.61 -21.44
N SER A 295 -20.05 -8.20 -20.17
CA SER A 295 -19.56 -6.91 -19.70
C SER A 295 -18.04 -6.85 -19.70
N GLY A 296 -17.48 -5.85 -20.38
CA GLY A 296 -16.04 -5.65 -20.48
C GLY A 296 -15.34 -6.57 -21.49
N ARG A 297 -16.08 -7.38 -22.27
CA ARG A 297 -15.46 -8.21 -23.32
C ARG A 297 -14.99 -7.34 -24.49
N TYR A 298 -13.91 -7.75 -25.12
CA TYR A 298 -13.57 -7.26 -26.46
C TYR A 298 -14.36 -8.03 -27.50
N SER A 299 -14.87 -7.32 -28.50
CA SER A 299 -15.70 -7.88 -29.58
C SER A 299 -15.18 -7.37 -30.92
N TRP A 300 -14.92 -8.28 -31.84
CA TRP A 300 -14.46 -7.96 -33.20
C TRP A 300 -15.34 -8.70 -34.19
N GLY A 301 -16.12 -7.99 -35.00
CA GLY A 301 -17.08 -8.56 -35.94
C GLY A 301 -16.56 -8.57 -37.37
N ASN A 302 -15.46 -9.27 -37.64
CA ASN A 302 -14.92 -9.39 -38.99
C ASN A 302 -15.09 -10.82 -39.52
N SER A 303 -15.56 -10.93 -40.76
CA SER A 303 -15.52 -12.17 -41.55
C SER A 303 -14.16 -12.25 -42.21
N ALA A 304 -13.16 -12.79 -41.51
CA ALA A 304 -11.89 -13.09 -42.13
C ALA A 304 -12.14 -14.01 -43.35
N ALA A 305 -11.45 -13.77 -44.48
CA ALA A 305 -11.44 -14.72 -45.58
C ALA A 305 -11.09 -16.12 -45.02
N SER A 306 -11.71 -17.19 -45.51
CA SER A 306 -11.48 -18.56 -45.00
C SER A 306 -9.98 -18.85 -44.89
N GLY A 307 -9.47 -19.04 -43.67
CA GLY A 307 -8.05 -19.29 -43.37
C GLY A 307 -7.18 -18.06 -43.07
N ALA A 308 -7.73 -16.84 -43.06
CA ALA A 308 -6.99 -15.64 -42.68
C ALA A 308 -6.96 -15.42 -41.15
N THR A 309 -5.82 -14.93 -40.66
CA THR A 309 -5.64 -14.56 -39.25
C THR A 309 -6.17 -13.16 -38.99
N SER A 310 -7.01 -13.02 -37.97
CA SER A 310 -7.42 -11.73 -37.42
C SER A 310 -6.40 -11.27 -36.39
N TYR A 311 -6.12 -9.97 -36.38
CA TYR A 311 -5.26 -9.30 -35.40
C TYR A 311 -6.05 -8.16 -34.75
N LEU A 312 -5.99 -8.09 -33.42
CA LEU A 312 -6.60 -7.03 -32.65
C LEU A 312 -5.62 -6.51 -31.60
N SER A 313 -5.23 -5.25 -31.74
CA SER A 313 -4.45 -4.52 -30.73
C SER A 313 -5.35 -4.02 -29.62
N VAL A 314 -4.94 -4.26 -28.38
CA VAL A 314 -5.65 -3.87 -27.17
C VAL A 314 -4.73 -2.97 -26.35
N PRO A 315 -5.01 -1.65 -26.29
CA PRO A 315 -4.28 -0.75 -25.43
C PRO A 315 -4.65 -0.99 -23.96
N PHE A 316 -3.69 -0.86 -23.06
CA PHE A 316 -3.97 -0.84 -21.62
C PHE A 316 -4.49 0.53 -21.18
N LYS A 317 -5.32 0.56 -20.14
CA LYS A 317 -5.75 1.82 -19.49
C LYS A 317 -4.56 2.57 -18.87
N THR A 318 -3.59 1.81 -18.37
CA THR A 318 -2.35 2.35 -17.79
C THR A 318 -1.14 1.57 -18.30
N CYS A 319 -0.07 2.29 -18.67
CA CYS A 319 1.21 1.69 -19.03
C CYS A 319 1.71 0.79 -17.89
N LYS A 320 2.06 -0.45 -18.21
CA LYS A 320 2.51 -1.46 -17.26
C LYS A 320 3.95 -1.19 -16.81
N ARG A 321 4.26 -1.65 -15.61
CA ARG A 321 5.61 -1.61 -15.04
C ARG A 321 6.67 -2.22 -15.95
N VAL A 322 6.40 -3.45 -16.36
CA VAL A 322 7.21 -4.31 -17.21
C VAL A 322 6.29 -4.93 -18.26
N THR A 323 6.86 -5.60 -19.26
CA THR A 323 6.08 -6.39 -20.21
C THR A 323 5.20 -7.40 -19.45
N PRO A 324 3.86 -7.29 -19.50
CA PRO A 324 2.98 -8.14 -18.73
C PRO A 324 2.87 -9.55 -19.30
N VAL A 325 2.47 -10.51 -18.46
CA VAL A 325 1.94 -11.80 -18.89
C VAL A 325 0.46 -11.63 -19.22
N ILE A 326 0.08 -11.96 -20.46
CA ILE A 326 -1.29 -11.87 -20.95
C ILE A 326 -1.96 -13.23 -20.90
N VAL A 327 -3.18 -13.27 -20.37
CA VAL A 327 -4.06 -14.45 -20.46
C VAL A 327 -5.35 -14.05 -21.14
N VAL A 328 -5.56 -14.58 -22.35
CA VAL A 328 -6.80 -14.44 -23.13
C VAL A 328 -7.78 -15.54 -22.74
N ARG A 329 -9.07 -15.20 -22.65
CA ARG A 329 -10.15 -16.12 -22.28
C ARG A 329 -11.36 -15.97 -23.20
N PRO A 330 -12.01 -17.06 -23.61
CA PRO A 330 -13.26 -17.01 -24.34
C PRO A 330 -14.39 -16.49 -23.42
N ASN A 331 -15.42 -15.90 -24.03
CA ASN A 331 -16.66 -15.50 -23.38
C ASN A 331 -17.78 -16.53 -23.62
N ASN A 332 -17.62 -17.77 -23.14
CA ASN A 332 -18.69 -18.78 -23.10
C ASN A 332 -18.65 -19.59 -21.80
N ASN A 333 -19.48 -20.62 -21.68
CA ASN A 333 -19.61 -21.45 -20.48
C ASN A 333 -18.34 -22.26 -20.12
N VAL A 334 -17.32 -22.27 -20.99
CA VAL A 334 -16.04 -22.95 -20.77
C VAL A 334 -14.92 -21.94 -20.94
N VAL A 335 -14.60 -21.24 -19.85
CA VAL A 335 -13.64 -20.12 -19.83
C VAL A 335 -12.20 -20.63 -19.72
N GLU A 336 -11.80 -21.47 -20.68
CA GLU A 336 -10.45 -22.01 -20.77
C GLU A 336 -9.47 -20.96 -21.33
N PRO A 337 -8.36 -20.66 -20.65
CA PRO A 337 -7.33 -19.77 -21.17
C PRO A 337 -6.81 -20.17 -22.55
N GLY A 338 -6.45 -19.19 -23.38
CA GLY A 338 -5.82 -19.40 -24.69
C GLY A 338 -6.79 -19.50 -25.87
N TYR A 339 -8.06 -19.15 -25.68
CA TYR A 339 -9.08 -19.22 -26.74
C TYR A 339 -9.87 -17.92 -26.89
N VAL A 340 -10.44 -17.74 -28.07
CA VAL A 340 -11.39 -16.69 -28.44
C VAL A 340 -12.68 -17.35 -28.97
N ASN A 341 -13.84 -16.72 -28.75
CA ASN A 341 -15.10 -17.18 -29.32
C ASN A 341 -15.32 -16.74 -30.77
N GLN A 342 -16.05 -17.57 -31.50
CA GLN A 342 -16.63 -17.26 -32.80
C GLN A 342 -18.12 -16.94 -32.66
N ASP A 343 -18.77 -16.59 -33.77
CA ASP A 343 -20.16 -16.12 -33.85
C ASP A 343 -21.18 -17.11 -33.28
N ASP A 344 -20.88 -18.40 -33.38
CA ASP A 344 -21.68 -19.51 -32.88
C ASP A 344 -21.30 -19.93 -31.44
N SER A 345 -20.48 -19.13 -30.75
CA SER A 345 -19.90 -19.44 -29.44
C SER A 345 -18.92 -20.63 -29.41
N SER A 346 -18.56 -21.20 -30.57
CA SER A 346 -17.43 -22.15 -30.66
C SER A 346 -16.12 -21.44 -30.34
N ARG A 347 -15.09 -22.21 -30.02
CA ARG A 347 -13.77 -21.69 -29.62
C ARG A 347 -12.77 -21.91 -30.74
N THR A 348 -11.87 -20.96 -30.89
CA THR A 348 -10.66 -21.11 -31.71
C THR A 348 -9.43 -20.70 -30.90
N PRO A 349 -8.28 -21.38 -31.05
CA PRO A 349 -7.06 -21.00 -30.36
C PRO A 349 -6.68 -19.54 -30.65
N ALA A 350 -6.21 -18.87 -29.62
CA ALA A 350 -5.71 -17.51 -29.69
C ALA A 350 -4.25 -17.45 -29.25
N SER A 351 -3.49 -16.56 -29.87
CA SER A 351 -2.11 -16.27 -29.53
C SER A 351 -1.94 -14.80 -29.21
N VAL A 352 -0.86 -14.48 -28.49
CA VAL A 352 -0.48 -13.11 -28.17
C VAL A 352 0.88 -12.83 -28.82
N PRO A 353 0.92 -12.50 -30.13
CA PRO A 353 2.16 -12.41 -30.89
C PRO A 353 3.05 -11.23 -30.47
N THR A 354 2.46 -10.12 -30.01
CA THR A 354 3.17 -8.91 -29.62
C THR A 354 2.69 -8.41 -28.27
N ILE A 355 3.61 -8.08 -27.38
CA ILE A 355 3.33 -7.53 -26.05
C ILE A 355 4.33 -6.41 -25.77
N ALA A 356 3.82 -5.25 -25.35
CA ALA A 356 4.58 -4.13 -24.84
C ALA A 356 3.98 -3.68 -23.50
N THR A 357 4.55 -2.64 -22.89
CA THR A 357 4.03 -2.08 -21.63
C THR A 357 2.74 -1.29 -21.81
N ASN A 358 2.40 -0.83 -23.01
CA ASN A 358 1.22 0.01 -23.27
C ASN A 358 0.14 -0.68 -24.13
N VAL A 359 0.47 -1.79 -24.79
CA VAL A 359 -0.41 -2.50 -25.72
C VAL A 359 -0.01 -3.97 -25.81
N PHE A 360 -0.98 -4.82 -26.13
CA PHE A 360 -0.72 -6.17 -26.63
C PHE A 360 -1.59 -6.44 -27.84
N GLU A 361 -1.22 -7.43 -28.64
CA GLU A 361 -2.00 -7.89 -29.79
C GLU A 361 -2.53 -9.30 -29.52
N VAL A 362 -3.78 -9.55 -29.91
CA VAL A 362 -4.38 -10.90 -29.93
C VAL A 362 -4.58 -11.32 -31.37
N ALA A 363 -4.16 -12.55 -31.68
CA ALA A 363 -4.34 -13.13 -33.01
C ALA A 363 -5.07 -14.47 -32.95
N TRP A 364 -6.04 -14.67 -33.86
CA TRP A 364 -6.80 -15.91 -34.00
C TRP A 364 -7.22 -16.15 -35.45
N GLY A 365 -7.50 -17.39 -35.81
CA GLY A 365 -8.08 -17.76 -37.10
C GLY A 365 -9.48 -18.37 -36.90
N ASN A 366 -10.46 -17.95 -37.70
CA ASN A 366 -11.80 -18.54 -37.63
C ASN A 366 -11.86 -19.85 -38.43
N SER A 367 -12.72 -20.78 -37.98
CA SER A 367 -13.02 -21.99 -38.74
C SER A 367 -13.77 -21.65 -40.03
N PRO A 368 -13.74 -22.51 -41.07
CA PRO A 368 -14.48 -22.27 -42.30
C PRO A 368 -15.97 -21.98 -42.04
N GLY A 369 -16.47 -20.88 -42.60
CA GLY A 369 -17.86 -20.43 -42.41
C GLY A 369 -18.14 -19.75 -41.06
N ARG A 370 -17.13 -19.55 -40.21
CA ARG A 370 -17.22 -18.82 -38.94
C ARG A 370 -16.57 -17.45 -39.04
N TRP A 371 -16.93 -16.57 -38.13
CA TRP A 371 -16.41 -15.21 -38.09
C TRP A 371 -16.34 -14.64 -36.66
N GLY A 372 -15.68 -13.49 -36.55
CA GLY A 372 -15.61 -12.71 -35.34
C GLY A 372 -14.64 -13.21 -34.27
N GLY A 373 -14.55 -12.46 -33.18
CA GLY A 373 -13.72 -12.74 -32.02
C GLY A 373 -14.25 -12.07 -30.77
N TRP A 374 -14.65 -12.86 -29.77
CA TRP A 374 -15.06 -12.35 -28.46
C TRP A 374 -14.21 -12.97 -27.36
N PHE A 375 -13.60 -12.11 -26.55
CA PHE A 375 -12.72 -12.56 -25.49
C PHE A 375 -12.60 -11.54 -24.36
N HIS A 376 -12.14 -12.05 -23.24
CA HIS A 376 -11.60 -11.29 -22.12
C HIS A 376 -10.11 -11.49 -22.00
N TRP A 377 -9.48 -10.65 -21.21
CA TRP A 377 -8.05 -10.76 -20.93
C TRP A 377 -7.71 -10.29 -19.52
N THR A 378 -6.56 -10.77 -19.05
CA THR A 378 -5.85 -10.26 -17.87
C THR A 378 -4.40 -10.00 -18.24
N ALA A 379 -3.80 -8.95 -17.69
CA ALA A 379 -2.41 -8.56 -17.86
C ALA A 379 -1.75 -8.45 -16.48
N ASP A 380 -0.74 -9.28 -16.22
CA ASP A 380 -0.01 -9.31 -14.95
C ASP A 380 1.44 -8.83 -15.14
N ALA A 381 1.81 -7.74 -14.48
CA ALA A 381 3.14 -7.12 -14.46
C ALA A 381 3.62 -6.87 -13.03
N GLU A 382 3.28 -7.79 -12.11
CA GLU A 382 3.69 -7.73 -10.71
C GLU A 382 5.22 -7.86 -10.51
N ILE A 383 5.65 -7.71 -9.25
CA ILE A 383 7.06 -7.84 -8.85
C ILE A 383 7.27 -9.24 -8.28
N TYR A 384 8.00 -10.09 -9.00
CA TYR A 384 8.28 -11.47 -8.56
C TYR A 384 9.53 -11.55 -7.71
#